data_AF-A0A6I9Z9T2-F1
#
_entry.id   AF-A0A6I9Z9T2-F1
#
_cell.length_a   1.000
_cell.length_b   1.000
_cell.length_c   1.000
_cell.angle_alpha   90.00
_cell.angle_beta   90.00
_cell.angle_gamma   90.00
#
_symmetry.space_group_name_H-M   'P 1'
#
loop_
_entity.id
_entity.type
_entity.pdbx_description
1 polymer ?
#
loop_
_entity_poly.entity_id
_entity_poly.type
_entity_poly.pdbx_seq_one_letter_code
_entity_poly.pdbx_strand_id
1 'polypeptide(L)'
;MSRRVLSALALPAGVSAAAAILCQGVEHPGEKKASKKEEKATVWKSRRHIKPCNLTGWWENDLGSKMQVFEVGRDGTFSGEYHTAVSSTQKPIQPSPLTGSQHLDEDGQCTFGFTVNWKKFSDSTAVFVGQCFNGDDGKEVLHTSWLLREKVDSEPDDWKATRTGRNTFTRAG
;
A
#
# COMPACT_ATOMS: atom_id res chain seq x y z
N MET A 1 -14.98 49.21 -45.96
CA MET A 1 -16.34 49.45 -45.40
C MET A 1 -16.36 48.76 -44.03
N SER A 2 -16.00 49.44 -42.93
CA SER A 2 -16.88 50.21 -42.01
C SER A 2 -18.10 49.37 -41.57
N ARG A 3 -18.32 49.03 -40.29
CA ARG A 3 -18.34 49.92 -39.11
C ARG A 3 -17.92 49.24 -37.79
N ARG A 4 -17.34 50.06 -36.90
CA ARG A 4 -17.12 49.90 -35.43
C ARG A 4 -18.44 50.09 -34.67
N VAL A 5 -18.62 49.72 -33.39
CA VAL A 5 -18.29 50.47 -32.13
C VAL A 5 -18.95 49.67 -30.96
N LEU A 6 -18.21 49.18 -29.93
CA LEU A 6 -18.08 49.65 -28.51
C LEU A 6 -19.42 49.75 -27.72
N SER A 7 -19.56 49.55 -26.40
CA SER A 7 -18.75 49.08 -25.26
C SER A 7 -19.65 49.13 -24.00
N ALA A 8 -19.35 48.28 -23.00
CA ALA A 8 -19.49 48.42 -21.54
C ALA A 8 -20.79 48.95 -20.87
N LEU A 9 -21.23 48.28 -19.79
CA LEU A 9 -21.09 48.72 -18.37
C LEU A 9 -21.84 47.78 -17.39
N ALA A 10 -21.38 47.79 -16.13
CA ALA A 10 -21.67 46.82 -15.06
C ALA A 10 -22.83 47.22 -14.10
N LEU A 11 -23.37 46.19 -13.41
CA LEU A 11 -23.98 46.07 -12.06
C LEU A 11 -24.91 47.17 -11.49
N PRO A 12 -25.91 46.77 -10.68
CA PRO A 12 -25.71 46.87 -9.23
C PRO A 12 -26.27 45.71 -8.39
N ALA A 13 -25.72 45.58 -7.18
CA ALA A 13 -26.30 44.82 -6.05
C ALA A 13 -27.17 45.76 -5.19
N GLY A 14 -28.25 45.26 -4.57
CA GLY A 14 -29.04 46.03 -3.61
C GLY A 14 -30.36 45.40 -3.13
N VAL A 15 -30.28 44.76 -1.95
CA VAL A 15 -31.21 44.66 -0.80
C VAL A 15 -32.70 45.06 -0.95
N SER A 16 -33.64 44.20 -0.50
CA SER A 16 -34.73 44.60 0.41
C SER A 16 -35.42 43.40 1.09
N ALA A 17 -35.78 43.57 2.35
CA ALA A 17 -36.40 42.61 3.24
C ALA A 17 -37.89 42.92 3.48
N ALA A 18 -38.60 41.90 3.99
CA ALA A 18 -39.69 41.92 4.98
C ALA A 18 -41.10 41.47 4.54
N ALA A 19 -41.58 40.49 5.32
CA ALA A 19 -42.95 40.29 5.86
C ALA A 19 -44.08 39.95 4.88
N ALA A 20 -45.13 39.21 5.24
CA ALA A 20 -45.44 38.23 6.29
C ALA A 20 -46.85 37.74 5.89
N ILE A 21 -47.11 36.43 5.84
CA ILE A 21 -48.49 35.92 5.96
C ILE A 21 -48.47 34.77 6.96
N LEU A 22 -48.90 35.10 8.17
CA LEU A 22 -49.42 34.15 9.16
C LEU A 22 -50.72 33.55 8.63
N CYS A 23 -50.83 32.22 8.67
CA CYS A 23 -52.09 31.56 9.04
C CYS A 23 -51.74 30.46 10.05
N GLN A 24 -52.18 30.67 11.29
CA GLN A 24 -52.31 29.67 12.37
C GLN A 24 -53.23 28.54 11.84
N GLY A 25 -53.08 27.24 12.12
CA GLY A 25 -52.57 26.55 13.30
C GLY A 25 -53.74 25.80 13.95
N VAL A 26 -53.83 24.47 13.76
CA VAL A 26 -54.57 23.57 14.68
C VAL A 26 -53.81 22.24 14.75
N GLU A 27 -53.29 21.93 15.94
CA GLU A 27 -52.71 20.63 16.30
C GLU A 27 -53.78 19.66 16.81
N HIS A 28 -53.59 18.36 16.55
CA HIS A 28 -53.57 17.22 17.50
C HIS A 28 -53.90 15.88 16.78
N PRO A 29 -53.59 14.70 17.36
CA PRO A 29 -52.31 14.22 17.88
C PRO A 29 -51.91 12.88 17.21
N GLY A 30 -50.63 12.54 17.29
CA GLY A 30 -50.06 11.36 16.64
C GLY A 30 -50.47 10.01 17.24
N GLU A 31 -50.78 9.06 16.36
CA GLU A 31 -50.66 7.62 16.60
C GLU A 31 -49.56 7.01 15.72
N LYS A 32 -49.01 5.90 16.21
CA LYS A 32 -47.65 5.40 15.99
C LYS A 32 -47.55 4.34 14.88
N LYS A 33 -46.30 4.18 14.39
CA LYS A 33 -45.68 2.98 13.76
C LYS A 33 -46.16 2.69 12.33
N ALA A 34 -45.34 2.31 11.35
CA ALA A 34 -44.02 1.71 11.37
C ALA A 34 -43.33 1.97 10.02
N SER A 35 -42.04 2.32 10.03
CA SER A 35 -41.07 1.83 9.04
C SER A 35 -39.67 2.25 9.49
N LYS A 36 -39.01 1.36 10.24
CA LYS A 36 -37.59 1.53 10.59
C LYS A 36 -36.88 0.19 10.77
N LYS A 37 -37.47 -0.89 10.23
CA LYS A 37 -36.99 -2.26 10.43
C LYS A 37 -36.38 -2.88 9.16
N GLU A 38 -36.62 -2.30 7.99
CA GLU A 38 -36.18 -2.90 6.72
C GLU A 38 -34.84 -2.33 6.21
N GLU A 39 -34.44 -1.14 6.67
CA GLU A 39 -33.15 -0.51 6.27
C GLU A 39 -31.95 -0.93 7.15
N LYS A 40 -32.17 -1.75 8.18
CA LYS A 40 -31.10 -2.27 9.06
C LYS A 40 -30.60 -3.67 8.68
N ALA A 41 -31.13 -4.27 7.61
CA ALA A 41 -30.84 -5.66 7.25
C ALA A 41 -29.73 -5.84 6.20
N THR A 42 -29.19 -4.78 5.58
CA THR A 42 -28.24 -4.91 4.45
C THR A 42 -26.88 -4.24 4.62
N VAL A 43 -26.53 -3.74 5.82
CA VAL A 43 -25.18 -3.22 6.07
C VAL A 43 -24.61 -3.75 7.39
N TRP A 44 -24.68 -5.06 7.62
CA TRP A 44 -23.61 -5.70 8.38
C TRP A 44 -22.52 -6.07 7.36
N LYS A 45 -21.85 -5.05 6.80
CA LYS A 45 -20.53 -5.28 6.22
C LYS A 45 -19.70 -5.82 7.37
N SER A 46 -19.45 -7.13 7.36
CA SER A 46 -18.43 -7.76 8.18
C SER A 46 -17.20 -6.87 8.06
N ARG A 47 -16.87 -6.10 9.11
CA ARG A 47 -15.58 -5.44 9.20
C ARG A 47 -14.60 -6.58 9.34
N ARG A 48 -14.07 -7.08 8.21
CA ARG A 48 -12.88 -7.95 8.23
C ARG A 48 -11.89 -7.21 9.12
N HIS A 49 -11.49 -7.83 10.23
CA HIS A 49 -10.46 -7.28 11.09
C HIS A 49 -9.18 -7.25 10.27
N ILE A 50 -8.87 -6.07 9.72
CA ILE A 50 -7.65 -5.88 8.96
C ILE A 50 -6.52 -5.96 9.97
N LYS A 51 -5.66 -6.97 9.84
CA LYS A 51 -4.47 -7.07 10.66
C LYS A 51 -3.46 -6.06 10.12
N PRO A 52 -2.90 -5.19 10.97
CA PRO A 52 -1.79 -4.35 10.58
C PRO A 52 -0.65 -5.23 10.07
N CYS A 53 -0.16 -4.97 8.86
CA CYS A 53 0.97 -5.74 8.37
C CYS A 53 2.23 -5.43 9.18
N ASN A 54 2.74 -6.47 9.84
CA ASN A 54 3.99 -6.42 10.56
C ASN A 54 4.96 -7.39 9.90
N LEU A 55 5.97 -6.87 9.18
CA LEU A 55 6.92 -7.74 8.49
C LEU A 55 7.77 -8.61 9.42
N THR A 56 7.83 -8.32 10.73
CA THR A 56 8.57 -9.12 11.73
C THR A 56 8.22 -10.60 11.64
N GLY A 57 9.25 -11.46 11.65
CA GLY A 57 9.13 -12.91 11.60
C GLY A 57 9.65 -13.54 10.31
N TRP A 58 9.32 -14.81 10.11
CA TRP A 58 9.75 -15.60 8.96
C TRP A 58 8.74 -15.58 7.81
N TRP A 59 9.28 -15.47 6.60
CA TRP A 59 8.58 -15.50 5.34
C TRP A 59 9.25 -16.48 4.38
N GLU A 60 8.47 -17.13 3.54
CA GLU A 60 8.94 -18.02 2.48
C GLU A 60 8.28 -17.63 1.15
N ASN A 61 9.08 -17.58 0.08
CA ASN A 61 8.58 -17.28 -1.26
C ASN A 61 8.28 -18.52 -2.09
N ASP A 62 7.66 -18.29 -3.24
CA ASP A 62 7.31 -19.26 -4.28
C ASP A 62 8.51 -20.04 -4.88
N LEU A 63 9.75 -19.61 -4.61
CA LEU A 63 10.98 -20.31 -4.99
C LEU A 63 11.61 -21.07 -3.82
N GLY A 64 10.99 -21.10 -2.63
CA GLY A 64 11.49 -21.72 -1.41
C GLY A 64 12.56 -20.90 -0.67
N SER A 65 12.81 -19.66 -1.08
CA SER A 65 13.72 -18.76 -0.36
C SER A 65 13.03 -18.23 0.89
N LYS A 66 13.79 -18.10 1.98
CA LYS A 66 13.29 -17.62 3.27
C LYS A 66 13.85 -16.27 3.63
N MET A 67 13.04 -15.45 4.27
CA MET A 67 13.40 -14.14 4.78
C MET A 67 12.99 -14.06 6.25
N GLN A 68 13.94 -13.73 7.13
CA GLN A 68 13.64 -13.38 8.51
C GLN A 68 13.78 -11.87 8.68
N VAL A 69 12.72 -11.20 9.12
CA VAL A 69 12.78 -9.83 9.62
C VAL A 69 12.82 -9.89 11.14
N PHE A 70 13.83 -9.29 11.75
CA PHE A 70 14.05 -9.42 13.20
C PHE A 70 13.04 -8.61 14.01
N GLU A 71 12.93 -7.33 13.71
CA GLU A 71 11.98 -6.40 14.33
C GLU A 71 11.79 -5.20 13.38
N VAL A 72 10.56 -4.69 13.31
CA VAL A 72 10.24 -3.43 12.64
C VAL A 72 10.23 -2.32 13.68
N GLY A 73 11.11 -1.34 13.50
CA GLY A 73 11.23 -0.17 14.37
C GLY A 73 10.00 0.75 14.28
N ARG A 74 9.90 1.66 15.27
CA ARG A 74 8.83 2.68 15.32
C ARG A 74 8.89 3.71 14.19
N ASP A 75 10.02 3.78 13.48
CA ASP A 75 10.22 4.59 12.28
C ASP A 75 10.01 3.78 10.99
N GLY A 76 9.58 2.52 11.10
CA GLY A 76 9.37 1.61 9.98
C GLY A 76 10.64 0.94 9.46
N THR A 77 11.82 1.25 9.98
CA THR A 77 13.07 0.62 9.57
C THR A 77 13.18 -0.80 10.11
N PHE A 78 13.82 -1.70 9.37
CA PHE A 78 14.06 -3.06 9.82
C PHE A 78 15.36 -3.65 9.25
N SER A 79 15.82 -4.70 9.92
CA SER A 79 16.93 -5.55 9.48
C SER A 79 16.55 -7.02 9.57
N GLY A 80 17.35 -7.86 8.92
CA GLY A 80 17.07 -9.29 8.86
C GLY A 80 18.13 -10.11 8.14
N GLU A 81 17.77 -11.35 7.86
CA GLU A 81 18.55 -12.26 7.02
C GLU A 81 17.69 -12.86 5.90
N TYR A 82 18.32 -13.02 4.74
CA TYR A 82 17.74 -13.65 3.55
C TYR A 82 18.49 -14.94 3.22
N HIS A 83 17.74 -16.02 3.07
CA HIS A 83 18.20 -17.36 2.75
C HIS A 83 17.64 -17.72 1.37
N THR A 84 18.40 -17.42 0.32
CA THR A 84 17.97 -17.79 -1.04
C THR A 84 18.00 -19.30 -1.23
N ALA A 85 17.03 -19.86 -1.94
CA ALA A 85 17.05 -21.26 -2.37
C ALA A 85 17.74 -21.46 -3.72
N VAL A 86 17.93 -20.36 -4.47
CA VAL A 86 18.48 -20.38 -5.83
C VAL A 86 19.63 -19.38 -5.97
N SER A 87 20.59 -19.69 -6.83
CA SER A 87 21.66 -18.78 -7.22
C SER A 87 22.16 -19.11 -8.62
N SER A 88 22.60 -18.10 -9.36
CA SER A 88 23.35 -18.27 -10.61
C SER A 88 24.85 -18.39 -10.39
N THR A 89 25.34 -18.25 -9.15
CA THR A 89 26.77 -18.41 -8.85
C THR A 89 27.11 -19.89 -8.65
N GLN A 90 28.37 -20.24 -8.86
CA GLN A 90 28.90 -21.59 -8.56
C GLN A 90 29.33 -21.72 -7.09
N LYS A 91 29.25 -20.64 -6.30
CA LYS A 91 29.64 -20.64 -4.89
C LYS A 91 28.48 -21.18 -4.04
N PRO A 92 28.76 -21.91 -2.95
CA PRO A 92 27.72 -22.34 -2.03
C PRO A 92 26.91 -21.14 -1.51
N ILE A 93 25.59 -21.26 -1.52
CA ILE A 93 24.69 -20.23 -1.00
C ILE A 93 24.96 -20.01 0.50
N GLN A 94 24.93 -18.76 0.93
CA GLN A 94 25.07 -18.38 2.34
C GLN A 94 23.96 -17.39 2.75
N PRO A 95 23.48 -17.43 4.02
CA PRO A 95 22.56 -16.42 4.54
C PRO A 95 23.14 -15.02 4.40
N SER A 96 22.34 -14.09 3.89
CA SER A 96 22.80 -12.73 3.56
C SER A 96 22.00 -11.68 4.32
N PRO A 97 22.65 -10.63 4.86
CA PRO A 97 21.96 -9.59 5.59
C PRO A 97 21.03 -8.81 4.66
N LEU A 98 19.89 -8.39 5.21
CA LEU A 98 18.98 -7.45 4.57
C LEU A 98 18.68 -6.26 5.49
N THR A 99 18.43 -5.12 4.87
CA THR A 99 17.96 -3.90 5.54
C THR A 99 16.89 -3.22 4.70
N GLY A 100 15.90 -2.62 5.34
CA GLY A 100 14.77 -2.03 4.64
C GLY A 100 13.93 -1.12 5.50
N SER A 101 12.81 -0.69 4.93
CA SER A 101 11.76 0.04 5.63
C SER A 101 10.39 -0.33 5.09
N GLN A 102 9.39 -0.20 5.96
CA GLN A 102 7.98 -0.28 5.59
C GLN A 102 7.26 1.01 5.97
N HIS A 103 6.17 1.30 5.28
CA HIS A 103 5.22 2.29 5.74
C HIS A 103 4.49 1.81 6.99
N LEU A 104 4.03 2.76 7.80
CA LEU A 104 3.30 2.52 9.06
C LEU A 104 1.82 2.87 8.89
N ASP A 105 1.22 2.34 7.83
CA ASP A 105 -0.14 2.69 7.42
C ASP A 105 -1.18 2.11 8.41
N GLU A 106 -2.17 2.93 8.78
CA GLU A 106 -3.24 2.53 9.71
C GLU A 106 -4.22 1.50 9.09
N ASP A 107 -4.27 1.42 7.76
CA ASP A 107 -5.11 0.50 7.01
C ASP A 107 -4.52 -0.92 6.90
N GLY A 108 -3.33 -1.14 7.44
CA GLY A 108 -2.68 -2.45 7.53
C GLY A 108 -2.17 -3.03 6.21
N GLN A 109 -2.11 -2.26 5.12
CA GLN A 109 -1.62 -2.72 3.81
C GLN A 109 -0.35 -1.97 3.37
N CYS A 110 0.69 -2.02 4.22
CA CYS A 110 1.89 -1.22 4.02
C CYS A 110 2.69 -1.62 2.78
N THR A 111 3.18 -0.61 2.06
CA THR A 111 4.27 -0.78 1.10
C THR A 111 5.60 -0.84 1.83
N PHE A 112 6.56 -1.57 1.28
CA PHE A 112 7.88 -1.74 1.87
C PHE A 112 8.94 -1.95 0.80
N GLY A 113 10.19 -1.77 1.19
CA GLY A 113 11.33 -2.16 0.38
C GLY A 113 12.52 -2.56 1.24
N PHE A 114 13.35 -3.46 0.70
CA PHE A 114 14.57 -3.89 1.36
C PHE A 114 15.67 -4.22 0.36
N THR A 115 16.91 -4.10 0.82
CA THR A 115 18.13 -4.45 0.07
C THR A 115 18.73 -5.71 0.68
N VAL A 116 19.17 -6.64 -0.16
CA VAL A 116 19.93 -7.83 0.23
C VAL A 116 21.34 -7.72 -0.34
N ASN A 117 22.34 -7.83 0.54
CA ASN A 117 23.74 -7.81 0.13
C ASN A 117 24.33 -9.21 0.16
N TRP A 118 24.62 -9.78 -1.02
CA TRP A 118 25.06 -11.16 -1.18
C TRP A 118 26.55 -11.40 -0.88
N LYS A 119 27.25 -10.42 -0.29
CA LYS A 119 28.73 -10.37 -0.08
C LYS A 119 29.38 -11.67 0.39
N LYS A 120 28.68 -12.53 1.13
CA LYS A 120 29.23 -13.80 1.60
C LYS A 120 29.49 -14.80 0.45
N PHE A 121 28.79 -14.72 -0.67
CA PHE A 121 28.92 -15.67 -1.79
C PHE A 121 28.72 -15.08 -3.20
N SER A 122 28.44 -13.79 -3.33
CA SER A 122 28.33 -13.07 -4.61
C SER A 122 28.70 -11.60 -4.45
N ASP A 123 29.17 -10.97 -5.54
CA ASP A 123 29.45 -9.52 -5.61
C ASP A 123 28.21 -8.71 -6.06
N SER A 124 27.04 -9.34 -6.11
CA SER A 124 25.78 -8.73 -6.53
C SER A 124 24.97 -8.17 -5.35
N THR A 125 23.98 -7.34 -5.67
CA THR A 125 22.99 -6.79 -4.72
C THR A 125 21.60 -6.97 -5.28
N ALA A 126 20.64 -7.36 -4.43
CA ALA A 126 19.23 -7.35 -4.82
C ALA A 126 18.47 -6.30 -4.03
N VAL A 127 17.48 -5.68 -4.67
CA VAL A 127 16.47 -4.84 -4.00
C VAL A 127 15.10 -5.43 -4.27
N PHE A 128 14.25 -5.43 -3.25
CA PHE A 128 12.88 -5.85 -3.31
C PHE A 128 12.00 -4.66 -2.93
N VAL A 129 10.90 -4.49 -3.64
CA VAL A 129 9.84 -3.54 -3.30
C VAL A 129 8.50 -4.25 -3.44
N GLY A 130 7.58 -4.00 -2.53
CA GLY A 130 6.32 -4.70 -2.52
C GLY A 130 5.27 -4.07 -1.63
N GLN A 131 4.15 -4.77 -1.55
CA GLN A 131 3.05 -4.44 -0.67
C GLN A 131 2.59 -5.70 0.05
N CYS A 132 2.24 -5.51 1.31
CA CYS A 132 1.63 -6.53 2.13
C CYS A 132 0.11 -6.44 2.03
N PHE A 133 -0.52 -7.59 1.78
CA PHE A 133 -1.97 -7.71 1.69
C PHE A 133 -2.47 -8.71 2.71
N ASN A 134 -3.68 -8.45 3.22
CA ASN A 134 -4.46 -9.46 3.91
C ASN A 134 -5.27 -10.20 2.84
N GLY A 135 -4.86 -11.42 2.50
CA GLY A 135 -5.56 -12.28 1.55
C GLY A 135 -7.00 -12.53 1.95
N ASP A 136 -7.82 -13.04 1.01
CA ASP A 136 -9.24 -13.27 1.26
C ASP A 136 -9.51 -14.30 2.37
N ASP A 137 -8.56 -15.19 2.63
CA ASP A 137 -8.57 -16.15 3.74
C ASP A 137 -8.04 -15.56 5.07
N GLY A 138 -7.71 -14.27 5.10
CA GLY A 138 -7.17 -13.55 6.25
C GLY A 138 -5.68 -13.81 6.50
N LYS A 139 -4.97 -14.48 5.59
CA LYS A 139 -3.53 -14.69 5.69
C LYS A 139 -2.75 -13.54 5.03
N GLU A 140 -1.64 -13.17 5.63
CA GLU A 140 -0.76 -12.15 5.06
C GLU A 140 0.00 -12.70 3.85
N VAL A 141 0.04 -11.93 2.78
CA VAL A 141 0.82 -12.20 1.56
C VAL A 141 1.61 -10.96 1.17
N LEU A 142 2.87 -11.15 0.81
CA LEU A 142 3.70 -10.07 0.27
C LEU A 142 3.86 -10.27 -1.22
N HIS A 143 3.34 -9.33 -2.02
CA HIS A 143 3.64 -9.28 -3.44
C HIS A 143 4.80 -8.33 -3.68
N THR A 144 5.87 -8.86 -4.25
CA THR A 144 7.12 -8.13 -4.46
C THR A 144 7.55 -8.17 -5.91
N SER A 145 8.22 -7.09 -6.33
CA SER A 145 9.08 -7.07 -7.50
C SER A 145 10.51 -6.82 -7.04
N TRP A 146 11.49 -7.33 -7.78
CA TRP A 146 12.89 -7.16 -7.44
C TRP A 146 13.75 -6.79 -8.64
N LEU A 147 14.88 -6.16 -8.32
CA LEU A 147 16.01 -5.97 -9.22
C LEU A 147 17.22 -6.66 -8.61
N LEU A 148 17.92 -7.47 -9.41
CA LEU A 148 19.22 -8.03 -9.06
C LEU A 148 20.27 -7.33 -9.90
N ARG A 149 21.16 -6.62 -9.23
CA ARG A 149 22.28 -5.91 -9.84
C ARG A 149 23.55 -6.73 -9.73
N GLU A 150 24.09 -7.16 -10.86
CA GLU A 150 25.40 -7.78 -10.97
C GLU A 150 26.51 -6.72 -10.99
N LYS A 151 27.67 -7.08 -10.45
CA LYS A 151 28.90 -6.33 -10.66
C LYS A 151 29.44 -6.70 -12.04
N VAL A 152 29.78 -5.68 -12.81
CA VAL A 152 30.41 -5.83 -14.14
C VAL A 152 31.81 -5.21 -14.12
N ASP A 153 32.66 -5.67 -15.03
CA ASP A 153 34.06 -5.27 -15.07
C ASP A 153 34.27 -3.85 -15.63
N SER A 154 33.30 -3.34 -16.41
CA SER A 154 33.41 -2.04 -17.08
C SER A 154 32.04 -1.36 -17.27
N GLU A 155 32.04 -0.03 -17.43
CA GLU A 155 30.82 0.75 -17.70
C GLU A 155 30.08 0.32 -18.98
N PRO A 156 30.77 0.01 -20.11
CA PRO A 156 30.10 -0.52 -21.30
C PRO A 156 29.34 -1.85 -21.08
N ASP A 157 29.62 -2.59 -20.01
CA ASP A 157 28.90 -3.81 -19.65
C ASP A 157 27.65 -3.55 -18.78
N ASP A 158 27.37 -2.30 -18.42
CA ASP A 158 26.25 -1.93 -17.53
C ASP A 158 24.88 -2.39 -18.07
N TRP A 159 24.70 -2.35 -19.39
CA TRP A 159 23.41 -2.65 -20.05
C TRP A 159 22.86 -4.04 -19.72
N LYS A 160 23.72 -5.01 -19.40
CA LYS A 160 23.35 -6.40 -19.08
C LYS A 160 23.33 -6.68 -17.57
N ALA A 161 23.68 -5.71 -16.74
CA ALA A 161 23.98 -5.93 -15.33
C ALA A 161 22.74 -6.03 -14.43
N THR A 162 21.54 -5.74 -14.93
CA THR A 162 20.31 -5.69 -14.12
C THR A 162 19.30 -6.72 -14.60
N ARG A 163 18.95 -7.66 -13.71
CA ARG A 163 17.83 -8.59 -13.90
C ARG A 163 16.63 -8.14 -13.07
N THR A 164 15.43 -8.52 -13.48
CA THR A 164 14.20 -8.23 -12.74
C THR A 164 13.31 -9.47 -12.63
N GLY A 165 12.48 -9.51 -11.60
CA GLY A 165 11.50 -10.55 -11.40
C GLY A 165 10.49 -10.20 -10.32
N ARG A 166 9.70 -11.19 -9.93
CA ARG A 166 8.69 -11.10 -8.89
C ARG A 166 8.82 -12.28 -7.95
N ASN A 167 8.41 -12.07 -6.71
CA ASN A 167 8.21 -13.14 -5.74
C ASN A 167 6.97 -12.86 -4.90
N THR A 168 6.29 -13.93 -4.53
CA THR A 168 5.18 -13.89 -3.58
C THR A 168 5.60 -14.59 -2.31
N PHE A 169 5.58 -13.88 -1.19
CA PHE A 169 5.93 -14.43 0.11
C PHE A 169 4.69 -14.69 0.95
N THR A 170 4.75 -15.76 1.72
CA THR A 170 3.78 -16.10 2.77
C THR A 170 4.51 -16.37 4.08
N ARG A 171 3.78 -16.34 5.21
CA ARG A 171 4.36 -16.65 6.52
C ARG A 171 4.93 -18.08 6.51
N ALA A 172 6.18 -18.24 6.93
CA ALA A 172 6.74 -19.57 7.20
C ALA A 172 6.31 -20.00 8.60
N GLY A 173 5.65 -21.17 8.69
CA GLY A 173 5.15 -21.75 9.94
C GLY A 173 6.24 -22.33 10.85
#